data_AF-A0A7C1U2M5-F1
#
_entry.id   AF-A0A7C1U2M5-F1
#
_cell.length_a   1.000
_cell.length_b   1.000
_cell.length_c   1.000
_cell.angle_alpha   90.00
_cell.angle_beta   90.00
_cell.angle_gamma   90.00
#
_symmetry.space_group_name_H-M   'P 1'
#
loop_
_entity.id
_entity.type
_entity.pdbx_description
1 polymer ?
#
loop_
_entity_poly.entity_id
_entity_poly.type
_entity_poly.pdbx_seq_one_letter_code
_entity_poly.pdbx_strand_id
1 'polypeptide(L)'
;MEKIKRIVVMVSVSVAMVGCATAPDKLPTTYVSPLKYKDYDCDQIIMEMDYVSKRTTDLYQSLDKKADNDAVQMGVGLILFWPALFLLEGGDGPEAQEYSNLRGEFEALRTAAVQKKCGHENIPKSPEEIIREKAQQEKKRLDKKSDDDV
;
A
#
# COMPACT_ATOMS: atom_id res chain seq x y z
N MET A 1 -43.21 15.66 0.20
CA MET A 1 -42.39 14.47 0.55
C MET A 1 -41.38 14.10 -0.53
N GLU A 2 -41.69 14.16 -1.83
CA GLU A 2 -40.71 13.87 -2.89
C GLU A 2 -39.48 14.78 -2.89
N LYS A 3 -39.64 16.07 -2.60
CA LYS A 3 -38.52 17.03 -2.54
C LYS A 3 -37.53 16.69 -1.41
N ILE A 4 -38.04 16.25 -0.25
CA ILE A 4 -37.23 15.78 0.88
C ILE A 4 -36.51 14.47 0.50
N LYS A 5 -37.20 13.55 -0.17
CA LYS A 5 -36.62 12.29 -0.66
C LYS A 5 -35.49 12.52 -1.68
N ARG A 6 -35.64 13.50 -2.58
CA ARG A 6 -34.60 13.90 -3.55
C ARG A 6 -33.41 14.59 -2.89
N ILE A 7 -33.63 15.42 -1.87
CA ILE A 7 -32.55 16.06 -1.09
C ILE A 7 -31.77 15.01 -0.29
N VAL A 8 -32.44 14.06 0.35
CA VAL A 8 -31.79 12.97 1.11
C VAL A 8 -30.93 12.09 0.20
N VAL A 9 -31.43 11.73 -0.99
CA VAL A 9 -30.65 10.94 -1.97
C VAL A 9 -29.44 11.71 -2.47
N MET A 10 -29.59 13.00 -2.77
CA MET A 10 -28.49 13.82 -3.28
C MET A 10 -27.40 14.07 -2.22
N VAL A 11 -27.78 14.24 -0.93
CA VAL A 11 -26.83 14.35 0.19
C VAL A 11 -26.12 13.03 0.48
N SER A 12 -26.79 11.89 0.34
CA SER A 12 -26.19 10.57 0.55
C SER A 12 -25.06 10.24 -0.44
N VAL A 13 -25.14 10.76 -1.67
CA VAL A 13 -24.12 10.55 -2.71
C VAL A 13 -22.86 11.37 -2.44
N SER A 14 -22.97 12.51 -1.76
CA SER A 14 -21.84 13.40 -1.44
C SER A 14 -20.95 12.92 -0.30
N VAL A 15 -21.46 12.06 0.59
CA VAL A 15 -20.75 11.58 1.80
C VAL A 15 -19.79 10.42 1.50
N ALA A 16 -19.84 9.84 0.30
CA ALA A 16 -18.98 8.72 -0.08
C ALA A 16 -17.51 9.10 -0.34
N MET A 17 -17.12 10.38 -0.19
CA MET A 17 -15.74 10.88 -0.43
C MET A 17 -14.99 11.28 0.84
N VAL A 18 -15.26 10.66 1.99
CA VAL A 18 -14.43 10.85 3.20
C VAL A 18 -13.43 9.70 3.30
N GLY A 19 -12.14 10.02 3.10
CA GLY A 19 -11.04 9.07 2.97
C GLY A 19 -10.88 8.16 4.19
N CYS A 20 -11.36 6.93 4.06
CA CYS A 20 -10.98 5.82 4.91
C CYS A 20 -9.60 5.35 4.44
N ALA A 21 -8.67 5.16 5.38
CA ALA A 21 -7.28 4.79 5.12
C ALA A 21 -7.14 3.81 3.95
N THR A 22 -6.36 4.21 2.95
CA THR A 22 -6.19 3.43 1.73
C THR A 22 -5.39 2.18 2.05
N ALA A 23 -5.92 1.00 1.69
CA ALA A 23 -5.19 -0.26 1.81
C ALA A 23 -3.86 -0.17 1.04
N PRO A 24 -2.76 -0.76 1.56
CA PRO A 24 -1.44 -0.56 0.97
C PRO A 24 -1.33 -1.06 -0.48
N ASP A 25 -2.11 -2.07 -0.88
CA ASP A 25 -2.20 -2.54 -2.27
C ASP A 25 -2.89 -1.56 -3.24
N LYS A 26 -3.62 -0.59 -2.69
CA LYS A 26 -4.33 0.47 -3.41
C LYS A 26 -3.61 1.81 -3.38
N LEU A 27 -2.54 1.95 -2.59
CA LEU A 27 -1.75 3.16 -2.52
C LEU A 27 -1.06 3.45 -3.87
N PRO A 28 -1.13 4.69 -4.37
CA PRO A 28 -0.48 5.06 -5.62
C PRO A 28 1.05 5.05 -5.46
N THR A 29 1.77 4.58 -6.46
CA THR A 29 3.23 4.73 -6.50
C THR A 29 3.57 6.19 -6.78
N THR A 30 4.41 6.80 -5.94
CA THR A 30 4.95 8.15 -6.23
C THR A 30 6.05 8.04 -7.28
N TYR A 31 6.08 8.93 -8.26
CA TYR A 31 7.14 8.94 -9.25
C TYR A 31 8.45 9.49 -8.65
N VAL A 32 9.54 8.75 -8.81
CA VAL A 32 10.90 9.19 -8.48
C VAL A 32 11.75 9.15 -9.74
N SER A 33 12.53 10.20 -9.98
CA SER A 33 13.37 10.29 -11.18
C SER A 33 14.53 9.28 -11.12
N PRO A 34 14.73 8.44 -12.16
CA PRO A 34 15.89 7.54 -12.25
C PRO A 34 17.24 8.27 -12.22
N LEU A 35 17.26 9.56 -12.60
CA LEU A 35 18.47 10.39 -12.56
C LEU A 35 19.05 10.55 -11.14
N LYS A 36 18.25 10.31 -10.09
CA LYS A 36 18.70 10.24 -8.68
C LYS A 36 19.84 9.23 -8.51
N TYR A 37 19.85 8.16 -9.30
CA TYR A 37 20.81 7.05 -9.22
C TYR A 37 21.78 7.02 -10.41
N LYS A 38 21.92 8.12 -11.16
CA LYS A 38 22.74 8.16 -12.39
C LYS A 38 24.22 7.82 -12.15
N ASP A 39 24.73 8.16 -10.98
CA ASP A 39 26.13 7.99 -10.61
C ASP A 39 26.41 6.65 -9.91
N TYR A 40 25.38 5.82 -9.68
CA TYR A 40 25.55 4.53 -9.02
C TYR A 40 26.08 3.49 -9.99
N ASP A 41 26.97 2.61 -9.54
CA ASP A 41 27.33 1.39 -10.26
C ASP A 41 26.27 0.28 -10.07
N CYS A 42 26.42 -0.84 -10.78
CA CYS A 42 25.43 -1.90 -10.71
C CYS A 42 25.34 -2.56 -9.34
N ASP A 43 26.45 -2.69 -8.62
CA ASP A 43 26.46 -3.29 -7.29
C ASP A 43 25.74 -2.37 -6.30
N GLN A 44 25.99 -1.06 -6.38
CA GLN A 44 25.30 -0.04 -5.60
C GLN A 44 23.79 -0.03 -5.89
N ILE A 45 23.39 -0.12 -7.16
CA ILE A 45 21.97 -0.19 -7.53
C ILE A 45 21.33 -1.44 -6.93
N ILE A 46 21.96 -2.61 -7.07
CA ILE A 46 21.41 -3.87 -6.55
C ILE A 46 21.29 -3.83 -5.02
N MET A 47 22.32 -3.36 -4.31
CA MET A 47 22.29 -3.22 -2.86
C MET A 47 21.19 -2.27 -2.39
N GLU A 48 21.03 -1.12 -3.06
CA GLU A 48 19.99 -0.16 -2.74
C GLU A 48 18.59 -0.72 -3.05
N MET A 49 18.43 -1.46 -4.16
CA MET A 49 17.17 -2.12 -4.48
C MET A 49 16.77 -3.15 -3.41
N ASP A 50 17.71 -3.94 -2.90
CA ASP A 50 17.44 -4.89 -1.81
C ASP A 50 17.04 -4.17 -0.51
N TYR A 51 17.75 -3.10 -0.16
CA TYR A 51 17.43 -2.28 1.01
C TYR A 51 16.03 -1.66 0.90
N VAL A 52 15.73 -0.98 -0.21
CA VAL A 52 14.43 -0.36 -0.48
C VAL A 52 13.32 -1.42 -0.50
N SER A 53 13.57 -2.60 -1.08
CA SER A 53 12.59 -3.68 -1.14
C SER A 53 12.23 -4.26 0.22
N LYS A 54 13.22 -4.48 1.08
CA LYS A 54 13.00 -4.91 2.47
C LYS A 54 12.19 -3.87 3.24
N ARG A 55 12.60 -2.61 3.19
CA ARG A 55 11.90 -1.52 3.88
C ARG A 55 10.45 -1.37 3.39
N THR A 56 10.22 -1.46 2.09
CA THR A 56 8.88 -1.41 1.47
C THR A 56 8.01 -2.56 1.97
N THR A 57 8.57 -3.76 2.07
CA THR A 57 7.85 -4.95 2.55
C THR A 57 7.49 -4.84 4.04
N ASP A 58 8.40 -4.33 4.87
CA ASP A 58 8.13 -4.14 6.31
C ASP A 58 7.03 -3.10 6.54
N LEU A 59 7.07 -2.02 5.78
CA LEU A 59 6.07 -0.95 5.85
C LEU A 59 4.71 -1.41 5.30
N TYR A 60 4.69 -2.26 4.26
CA TYR A 60 3.47 -2.93 3.83
C TYR A 60 2.82 -3.68 4.98
N GLN A 61 3.59 -4.50 5.72
CA GLN A 61 3.04 -5.29 6.82
C GLN A 61 2.47 -4.44 7.96
N SER A 62 3.07 -3.28 8.26
CA SER A 62 2.53 -2.37 9.27
C SER A 62 1.24 -1.69 8.79
N LEU A 63 1.18 -1.28 7.53
CA LEU A 63 0.00 -0.66 6.92
C LEU A 63 -1.16 -1.65 6.78
N ASP A 64 -0.88 -2.88 6.38
CA ASP A 64 -1.85 -3.96 6.19
C ASP A 64 -2.53 -4.32 7.53
N LYS A 65 -1.75 -4.49 8.60
CA LYS A 65 -2.27 -4.70 9.96
C LYS A 65 -3.08 -3.52 10.49
N LYS A 66 -2.71 -2.28 10.13
CA LYS A 66 -3.46 -1.08 10.53
C LYS A 66 -4.79 -1.02 9.77
N ALA A 67 -4.79 -1.25 8.46
CA ALA A 67 -6.00 -1.29 7.65
C ALA A 67 -7.01 -2.34 8.14
N ASP A 68 -6.55 -3.54 8.51
CA ASP A 68 -7.42 -4.59 9.04
C ASP A 68 -8.04 -4.23 10.41
N ASN A 69 -7.23 -3.67 11.32
CA ASN A 69 -7.72 -3.24 12.63
C ASN A 69 -8.66 -2.02 12.52
N ASP A 70 -8.37 -1.10 11.61
CA ASP A 70 -9.16 0.10 11.36
C ASP A 70 -10.50 -0.24 10.71
N ALA A 71 -10.59 -1.25 9.85
CA ALA A 71 -11.86 -1.66 9.24
C ALA A 71 -12.91 -2.06 10.30
N VAL A 72 -12.49 -2.78 11.33
CA VAL A 72 -13.36 -3.20 12.44
C VAL A 72 -13.71 -2.02 13.36
N GLN A 73 -12.71 -1.21 13.73
CA GLN A 73 -12.92 -0.07 14.63
C GLN A 73 -13.73 1.04 13.97
N MET A 74 -13.55 1.30 12.68
CA MET A 74 -14.36 2.23 11.90
C MET A 74 -15.81 1.75 11.84
N GLY A 75 -16.07 0.46 11.62
CA GLY A 75 -17.44 -0.06 11.63
C GLY A 75 -18.21 0.27 12.92
N VAL A 76 -17.54 0.18 14.08
CA VAL A 76 -18.12 0.49 15.39
C VAL A 76 -18.13 2.00 15.67
N GLY A 77 -17.03 2.69 15.37
CA GLY A 77 -16.82 4.12 15.62
C GLY A 77 -17.65 5.02 14.73
N LEU A 78 -17.92 4.63 13.48
CA LEU A 78 -18.80 5.34 12.56
C LEU A 78 -20.25 5.39 13.09
N ILE A 79 -20.68 4.40 13.87
CA ILE A 79 -22.03 4.37 14.46
C ILE A 79 -22.07 5.19 15.76
N LEU A 80 -21.09 4.99 16.64
CA LEU A 80 -21.08 5.63 17.96
C LEU A 80 -20.64 7.09 17.94
N PHE A 81 -19.76 7.47 17.01
CA PHE A 81 -19.12 8.78 16.95
C PHE A 81 -19.34 9.49 15.61
N TRP A 82 -20.40 9.18 14.86
CA TRP A 82 -20.70 9.87 13.59
C TRP A 82 -20.65 11.40 13.67
N PRO A 83 -21.08 12.08 14.76
CA PRO A 83 -21.09 13.54 14.77
C PRO A 83 -19.69 14.12 14.77
N ALA A 84 -18.72 13.39 15.35
CA ALA A 84 -17.32 13.80 15.41
C ALA A 84 -16.58 13.61 14.07
N LEU A 85 -17.08 12.75 13.18
CA LEU A 85 -16.46 12.54 11.86
C LEU A 85 -16.48 13.80 11.00
N PHE A 86 -17.46 14.68 11.20
CA PHE A 86 -17.52 15.98 10.49
C PHE A 86 -16.37 16.93 10.84
N LEU A 87 -15.58 16.61 11.87
CA LEU A 87 -14.45 17.40 12.35
C LEU A 87 -13.08 16.75 12.04
N LEU A 88 -13.05 15.57 11.41
CA LEU A 88 -11.81 14.89 11.08
C LEU A 88 -11.28 15.34 9.72
N GLU A 89 -10.05 15.85 9.71
CA GLU A 89 -9.28 16.07 8.48
C GLU A 89 -8.71 14.73 8.02
N GLY A 90 -9.14 14.26 6.84
CA GLY A 90 -8.80 12.95 6.31
C GLY A 90 -7.52 12.97 5.45
N GLY A 91 -6.71 11.92 5.58
CA GLY A 91 -5.53 11.70 4.76
C GLY A 91 -4.84 10.38 5.12
N ASP A 92 -4.15 9.80 4.15
CA ASP A 92 -3.27 8.66 4.41
C ASP A 92 -2.09 9.12 5.29
N GLY A 93 -1.81 8.38 6.36
CA GLY A 93 -0.78 8.77 7.34
C GLY A 93 0.64 8.86 6.74
N PRO A 94 1.62 9.41 7.50
CA PRO A 94 2.98 9.60 7.00
C PRO A 94 3.64 8.30 6.51
N GLU A 95 3.31 7.16 7.12
CA GLU A 95 3.79 5.83 6.71
C GLU A 95 3.27 5.42 5.32
N ALA A 96 2.03 5.75 4.97
CA ALA A 96 1.48 5.44 3.65
C ALA A 96 2.12 6.29 2.55
N GLN A 97 2.48 7.53 2.88
CA GLN A 97 3.28 8.38 1.98
C GLN A 97 4.71 7.85 1.82
N GLU A 98 5.37 7.42 2.91
CA GLU A 98 6.69 6.79 2.86
C GLU A 98 6.66 5.52 1.99
N TYR A 99 5.64 4.68 2.16
CA TYR A 99 5.45 3.48 1.34
C TYR A 99 5.32 3.80 -0.15
N SER A 100 4.49 4.78 -0.49
CA SER A 100 4.28 5.25 -1.85
C SER A 100 5.57 5.79 -2.48
N ASN A 101 6.40 6.47 -1.69
CA ASN A 101 7.71 6.97 -2.11
C ASN A 101 8.70 5.83 -2.35
N LEU A 102 8.80 4.86 -1.43
CA LEU A 102 9.73 3.73 -1.54
C LEU A 102 9.45 2.85 -2.77
N ARG A 103 8.17 2.65 -3.12
CA ARG A 103 7.79 2.00 -4.38
C ARG A 103 8.31 2.76 -5.60
N GLY A 104 8.24 4.09 -5.54
CA GLY A 104 8.81 4.97 -6.56
C GLY A 104 10.32 4.85 -6.69
N GLU A 105 11.01 4.81 -5.54
CA GLU A 105 12.45 4.64 -5.49
C GLU A 105 12.88 3.29 -6.08
N PHE A 106 12.15 2.22 -5.77
CA PHE A 106 12.40 0.90 -6.35
C PHE A 106 12.27 0.91 -7.88
N GLU A 107 11.22 1.55 -8.42
CA GLU A 107 11.02 1.64 -9.87
C GLU A 107 12.08 2.52 -10.55
N ALA A 108 12.51 3.59 -9.88
CA ALA A 108 13.59 4.45 -10.34
C ALA A 108 14.92 3.69 -10.39
N LEU A 109 15.23 2.89 -9.36
CA LEU A 109 16.41 2.02 -9.32
C LEU A 109 16.33 0.93 -10.40
N ARG A 110 15.18 0.30 -10.59
CA ARG A 110 14.95 -0.70 -11.64
C ARG A 110 15.19 -0.10 -13.03
N THR A 111 14.67 1.10 -13.27
CA THR A 111 14.89 1.83 -14.51
C THR A 111 16.37 2.17 -14.71
N ALA A 112 17.06 2.63 -13.67
CA ALA A 112 18.49 2.89 -13.71
C ALA A 112 19.31 1.62 -14.00
N ALA A 113 18.93 0.48 -13.41
CA ALA A 113 19.55 -0.82 -13.66
C ALA A 113 19.43 -1.23 -15.13
N VAL A 114 18.25 -1.05 -15.73
CA VAL A 114 18.00 -1.34 -17.15
C VAL A 114 18.82 -0.41 -18.05
N GLN A 115 18.83 0.90 -17.76
CA GLN A 115 19.58 1.89 -18.53
C GLN A 115 21.10 1.61 -18.50
N LYS A 116 21.62 1.11 -17.37
CA LYS A 116 23.02 0.74 -17.19
C LYS A 116 23.35 -0.71 -17.59
N LYS A 117 22.33 -1.49 -18.03
CA LYS A 117 22.47 -2.90 -18.41
C LYS A 117 23.09 -3.76 -17.30
N CYS A 118 22.66 -3.54 -16.06
CA CYS A 118 23.06 -4.39 -14.95
C CYS A 118 22.59 -5.84 -15.18
N GLY A 119 23.37 -6.81 -14.71
CA GLY A 119 23.08 -8.23 -14.89
C GLY A 119 21.69 -8.59 -14.35
N HIS A 120 20.80 -9.05 -15.24
CA HIS A 120 19.41 -9.38 -14.90
C HIS A 120 19.29 -10.48 -13.84
N GLU A 121 20.33 -11.31 -13.68
CA GLU A 121 20.39 -12.39 -12.69
C GLU A 121 20.38 -11.90 -11.25
N ASN A 122 20.79 -10.65 -10.99
CA ASN A 122 20.92 -10.10 -9.64
C ASN A 122 19.90 -9.00 -9.31
N ILE A 123 18.94 -8.72 -10.21
CA ILE A 123 17.90 -7.73 -9.94
C ILE A 123 16.90 -8.35 -8.96
N PRO A 124 16.69 -7.76 -7.76
CA PRO A 124 15.75 -8.31 -6.80
C PRO A 124 14.32 -8.21 -7.34
N LYS A 125 13.48 -9.16 -6.93
CA LYS A 125 12.04 -9.14 -7.25
C LYS A 125 11.40 -7.85 -6.74
N SER A 126 10.33 -7.43 -7.40
CA SER A 126 9.62 -6.24 -6.95
C SER A 126 9.01 -6.47 -5.56
N PRO A 127 8.90 -5.44 -4.70
CA PRO A 127 8.28 -5.57 -3.40
C PRO A 127 6.86 -6.15 -3.49
N GLU A 128 6.11 -5.76 -4.53
CA GLU A 128 4.75 -6.25 -4.78
C GLU A 128 4.72 -7.75 -5.11
N GLU A 129 5.70 -8.26 -5.86
CA GLU A 129 5.82 -9.69 -6.15
C GLU A 129 6.13 -10.47 -4.86
N ILE A 130 7.03 -9.97 -4.02
CA ILE A 130 7.39 -10.60 -2.74
C ILE A 130 6.16 -10.67 -1.81
N ILE A 131 5.40 -9.58 -1.72
CA ILE A 131 4.18 -9.51 -0.92
C ILE A 131 3.14 -10.52 -1.41
N ARG A 132 2.92 -10.59 -2.74
CA ARG A 132 1.97 -11.55 -3.34
C ARG A 132 2.39 -13.00 -3.13
N GLU A 133 3.69 -13.30 -3.28
CA GLU A 133 4.22 -14.64 -3.03
C GLU A 133 4.02 -15.06 -1.58
N LYS A 134 4.31 -14.18 -0.62
CA LYS A 134 4.08 -14.43 0.81
C LYS A 134 2.60 -14.67 1.13
N ALA A 135 1.70 -13.83 0.61
CA ALA A 135 0.25 -13.98 0.80
C ALA A 135 -0.27 -15.31 0.24
N GLN A 136 0.22 -15.74 -0.94
CA GLN A 136 -0.13 -17.03 -1.52
C GLN A 136 0.39 -18.21 -0.69
N GLN A 137 1.60 -18.10 -0.15
CA GLN A 137 2.18 -19.14 0.72
C GLN A 137 1.41 -19.27 2.02
N GLU A 138 1.01 -18.16 2.63
CA GLU A 138 0.21 -18.15 3.85
C GLU A 138 -1.17 -18.78 3.61
N LYS A 139 -1.84 -18.42 2.51
CA LYS A 139 -3.11 -19.05 2.12
C LYS A 139 -2.98 -20.57 1.97
N LYS A 140 -1.99 -21.03 1.21
CA LYS A 140 -1.71 -22.48 1.04
C LYS A 140 -1.44 -23.19 2.36
N ARG A 141 -0.77 -22.52 3.31
CA ARG A 141 -0.50 -23.05 4.65
C ARG A 141 -1.78 -23.17 5.48
N LEU A 142 -2.69 -22.20 5.38
CA LEU A 142 -3.99 -22.22 6.05
C LEU A 142 -4.90 -23.31 5.48
N ASP A 143 -4.97 -23.44 4.15
CA ASP A 143 -5.76 -24.48 3.47
C ASP A 143 -5.28 -25.89 3.86
N LYS A 144 -3.96 -26.11 3.90
CA LYS A 144 -3.39 -27.38 4.38
C LYS A 144 -3.76 -27.69 5.82
N LYS A 145 -3.75 -26.68 6.70
CA LYS A 145 -4.10 -26.85 8.10
C LYS A 145 -5.58 -27.25 8.27
N SER A 146 -6.49 -26.66 7.48
CA SER A 146 -7.90 -27.05 7.51
C SER A 146 -8.15 -28.47 7.00
N ASP A 147 -7.33 -28.97 6.08
CA ASP A 147 -7.42 -30.36 5.59
C ASP A 147 -6.88 -31.37 6.62
N ASP A 148 -5.89 -31.00 7.43
CA ASP A 148 -5.33 -31.84 8.49
C ASP A 148 -6.20 -31.91 9.76
N ASP A 149 -7.11 -30.94 9.96
CA ASP A 149 -8.03 -30.83 11.11
C ASP A 149 -9.41 -31.50 10.88
N VAL A 150 -9.63 -32.14 9.71
CA VAL A 150 -10.85 -32.90 9.32
C VAL A 150 -10.57 -34.41 9.33
#